data_AF-A0A965ILY9-F1
#
_entry.id   AF-A0A965ILY9-F1
#
_cell.length_a   1.000
_cell.length_b   1.000
_cell.length_c   1.000
_cell.angle_alpha   90.00
_cell.angle_beta   90.00
_cell.angle_gamma   90.00
#
_symmetry.space_group_name_H-M   'P 1'
#
loop_
_entity.id
_entity.type
_entity.pdbx_description
1 polymer ?
#
loop_
_entity_poly.entity_id
_entity_poly.type
_entity_poly.pdbx_seq_one_letter_code
_entity_poly.pdbx_strand_id
1 'polypeptide(L)'
;MTDDGAMSQPVPRQQAAVRELLLAATSLNAPNCKRLLERSIRSRGVVGAWDDVIVPALREIGSRWQANGDGVEVEHLISHCVSAALSGATQLRGTAINTRPVLLAC
;
A
#
# COMPACT_ATOMS: atom_id res chain seq x y z
N MET A 1 6.43 -44.23 -7.58
CA MET A 1 5.54 -43.39 -8.41
C MET A 1 4.34 -43.02 -7.55
N THR A 2 4.48 -42.00 -6.71
CA THR A 2 3.35 -41.34 -6.05
C THR A 2 3.63 -39.85 -6.19
N ASP A 3 2.84 -39.29 -7.10
CA ASP A 3 2.62 -37.89 -7.37
C ASP A 3 1.87 -37.29 -6.17
N ASP A 4 2.60 -36.77 -5.18
CA ASP A 4 2.01 -35.93 -4.13
C ASP A 4 2.07 -34.48 -4.62
N GLY A 5 1.02 -34.11 -5.35
CA GLY A 5 0.75 -32.75 -5.77
C GLY A 5 0.82 -31.81 -4.57
N ALA A 6 1.83 -30.95 -4.57
CA ALA A 6 1.97 -29.84 -3.63
C ALA A 6 0.76 -28.91 -3.78
N MET A 7 -0.28 -29.17 -2.99
CA MET A 7 -1.44 -28.31 -2.82
C MET A 7 -0.93 -26.93 -2.43
N SER A 8 -0.98 -26.00 -3.39
CA SER A 8 -0.61 -24.60 -3.19
C SER A 8 -1.51 -24.04 -2.09
N GLN A 9 -0.97 -23.85 -0.89
CA GLN A 9 -1.75 -23.30 0.21
C GLN A 9 -2.25 -21.90 -0.17
N PRO A 10 -3.50 -21.54 0.17
CA PRO A 10 -4.02 -20.22 -0.14
C PRO A 10 -3.15 -19.16 0.53
N VAL A 11 -2.58 -18.26 -0.27
CA VAL A 11 -1.77 -17.14 0.23
C VAL A 11 -2.62 -16.35 1.25
N PRO A 12 -2.12 -16.11 2.47
CA PRO A 12 -2.81 -15.28 3.46
C PRO A 12 -3.27 -13.96 2.82
N ARG A 13 -4.51 -13.54 3.09
CA ARG A 13 -5.11 -12.34 2.47
C ARG A 13 -4.26 -11.07 2.62
N GLN A 14 -3.46 -10.98 3.67
CA GLN A 14 -2.46 -9.93 3.87
C GLN A 14 -1.35 -9.98 2.82
N GLN A 15 -0.68 -11.12 2.67
CA GLN A 15 0.37 -11.32 1.68
C GLN A 15 -0.16 -11.15 0.25
N ALA A 16 -1.41 -11.54 -0.01
CA ALA A 16 -2.06 -11.31 -1.29
C ALA A 16 -2.21 -9.81 -1.60
N ALA A 17 -2.66 -9.01 -0.62
CA ALA A 17 -2.82 -7.56 -0.81
C ALA A 17 -1.49 -6.84 -1.05
N VAL A 18 -0.44 -7.21 -0.31
CA VAL A 18 0.92 -6.69 -0.51
C VAL A 18 1.40 -7.02 -1.93
N ARG A 19 1.26 -8.29 -2.34
CA ARG A 19 1.68 -8.74 -3.67
C ARG A 19 0.92 -8.04 -4.79
N GLU A 20 -0.40 -7.91 -4.67
CA GLU A 20 -1.23 -7.18 -5.65
C GLU A 20 -0.77 -5.72 -5.79
N LEU A 21 -0.46 -5.05 -4.69
CA LEU A 21 0.01 -3.66 -4.70
C LEU A 21 1.39 -3.54 -5.36
N LEU A 22 2.32 -4.45 -5.04
CA LEU A 22 3.65 -4.50 -5.66
C LEU A 22 3.56 -4.70 -7.18
N LEU A 23 2.70 -5.60 -7.65
CA LEU A 23 2.48 -5.84 -9.07
C LEU A 23 1.89 -4.60 -9.76
N ALA A 24 0.92 -3.93 -9.13
CA ALA A 24 0.35 -2.70 -9.67
C ALA A 24 1.38 -1.57 -9.76
N ALA A 25 2.22 -1.42 -8.73
CA ALA A 25 3.24 -0.38 -8.66
C ALA A 25 4.36 -0.59 -9.68
N THR A 26 4.88 -1.81 -9.78
CA THR A 26 5.92 -2.18 -10.76
C THR A 26 5.42 -2.12 -12.21
N SER A 27 4.11 -2.24 -12.43
CA SER A 27 3.49 -2.01 -13.75
C SER A 27 3.11 -0.54 -14.00
N LEU A 28 3.50 0.37 -13.12
CA LEU A 28 3.15 1.81 -13.12
C LEU A 28 1.65 2.09 -13.27
N ASN A 29 0.81 1.20 -12.76
CA ASN A 29 -0.64 1.32 -12.84
C ASN A 29 -1.17 2.11 -11.64
N ALA A 30 -1.02 3.44 -11.70
CA ALA A 30 -1.46 4.34 -10.63
C ALA A 30 -2.95 4.20 -10.27
N PRO A 31 -3.91 4.09 -11.23
CA PRO A 31 -5.32 3.88 -10.89
C PRO A 31 -5.55 2.60 -10.06
N ASN A 32 -4.87 1.50 -10.42
CA ASN A 32 -4.98 0.26 -9.69
C ASN A 32 -4.35 0.35 -8.29
N CYS A 33 -3.19 1.01 -8.16
CA CYS A 33 -2.58 1.27 -6.86
C CYS A 33 -3.53 2.02 -5.93
N LYS A 34 -4.14 3.11 -6.40
CA LYS A 34 -5.13 3.88 -5.64
C LYS A 34 -6.31 3.01 -5.19
N ARG A 35 -6.90 2.24 -6.11
CA ARG A 35 -8.01 1.33 -5.81
C ARG A 35 -7.65 0.29 -4.74
N LEU A 36 -6.46 -0.31 -4.82
CA LEU A 36 -6.00 -1.31 -3.85
C LEU A 36 -5.73 -0.71 -2.47
N LEU A 37 -5.16 0.49 -2.42
CA LEU A 37 -4.93 1.24 -1.18
C LEU A 37 -6.26 1.62 -0.51
N GLU A 38 -7.19 2.20 -1.27
CA GLU A 38 -8.52 2.55 -0.77
C GLU A 38 -9.30 1.33 -0.28
N ARG A 39 -9.22 0.21 -1.00
CA ARG A 39 -9.83 -1.07 -0.58
C ARG A 39 -9.21 -1.57 0.72
N SER A 40 -7.89 -1.47 0.85
CA SER A 40 -7.17 -1.89 2.07
C SER A 40 -7.58 -1.03 3.27
N ILE A 41 -7.59 0.29 3.10
CA ILE A 41 -8.04 1.23 4.13
C ILE A 41 -9.50 0.96 4.53
N ARG A 42 -10.39 0.75 3.57
CA ARG A 42 -11.81 0.47 3.84
C ARG A 42 -12.05 -0.83 4.59
N SER A 43 -11.24 -1.86 4.33
CA SER A 43 -11.41 -3.19 4.92
C SER A 43 -10.69 -3.38 6.25
N ARG A 44 -9.60 -2.64 6.50
CA ARG A 44 -8.72 -2.83 7.67
C ARG A 44 -8.65 -1.60 8.58
N GLY A 45 -9.26 -0.48 8.18
CA GLY A 45 -8.97 0.83 8.75
C GLY A 45 -7.62 1.38 8.29
N VAL A 46 -7.33 2.64 8.62
CA VAL A 46 -6.09 3.31 8.23
C VAL A 46 -4.87 2.63 8.85
N VAL A 47 -4.89 2.38 10.16
CA VAL A 47 -3.76 1.76 10.89
C VAL A 47 -3.50 0.34 10.39
N GLY A 48 -4.55 -0.49 10.29
CA GLY A 48 -4.41 -1.85 9.78
C GLY A 48 -3.92 -1.91 8.34
N ALA A 49 -4.38 -1.00 7.45
CA ALA A 49 -3.85 -0.92 6.09
C ALA A 49 -2.38 -0.46 6.06
N TRP A 50 -2.00 0.45 6.95
CA TRP A 50 -0.63 0.94 7.07
C TRP A 50 0.34 -0.18 7.47
N ASP A 51 0.05 -0.87 8.57
CA ASP A 51 0.94 -1.90 9.13
C ASP A 51 0.96 -3.15 8.26
N ASP A 52 -0.20 -3.57 7.73
CA ASP A 52 -0.31 -4.86 7.08
C ASP A 52 0.00 -4.85 5.59
N VAL A 53 -0.12 -3.71 4.92
CA VAL A 53 -0.07 -3.61 3.45
C VAL A 53 0.91 -2.55 2.98
N ILE A 54 0.74 -1.31 3.43
CA ILE A 54 1.50 -0.16 2.91
C ILE A 54 2.97 -0.27 3.31
N VAL A 55 3.28 -0.39 4.60
CA VAL A 55 4.66 -0.47 5.08
C VAL A 55 5.40 -1.68 4.50
N PRO A 56 4.84 -2.91 4.49
CA PRO A 56 5.49 -4.05 3.85
C PRO A 56 5.77 -3.83 2.36
N ALA A 57 4.83 -3.25 1.61
CA ALA A 57 5.02 -2.98 0.18
C ALA A 57 6.12 -1.93 -0.06
N LEU A 58 6.14 -0.84 0.73
CA LEU A 58 7.15 0.20 0.62
C LEU A 58 8.56 -0.34 0.95
N ARG A 59 8.69 -1.20 1.96
CA ARG A 59 9.96 -1.86 2.30
C ARG A 59 10.47 -2.72 1.15
N GLU A 60 9.59 -3.51 0.53
CA GLU A 60 9.95 -4.36 -0.59
C GLU A 60 10.37 -3.54 -1.82
N ILE A 61 9.64 -2.46 -2.15
CA ILE A 61 10.01 -1.55 -3.24
C ILE A 61 11.38 -0.91 -2.98
N GLY A 62 11.60 -0.40 -1.76
CA GLY A 62 12.88 0.19 -1.37
C GLY A 62 14.04 -0.81 -1.44
N SER A 63 13.82 -2.06 -1.01
CA SER A 63 14.83 -3.12 -1.11
C SER A 63 15.21 -3.45 -2.56
N ARG A 64 14.25 -3.41 -3.50
CA ARG A 64 14.51 -3.67 -4.93
C ARG A 64 15.30 -2.53 -5.57
N TRP A 65 14.96 -1.29 -5.24
CA TRP A 65 15.69 -0.11 -5.72
C TRP A 65 17.16 -0.15 -5.26
N GLN A 66 17.40 -0.45 -3.98
CA GLN A 66 18.76 -0.57 -3.44
C GLN A 66 19.60 -1.65 -4.15
N ALA A 67 18.97 -2.72 -4.62
CA ALA A 67 19.65 -3.82 -5.30
C ALA A 67 19.97 -3.52 -6.78
N ASN A 68 19.06 -2.85 -7.49
CA ASN A 68 19.12 -2.77 -8.96
C ASN A 68 19.44 -1.37 -9.50
N GLY A 69 19.33 -0.31 -8.68
CA GLY A 69 19.55 1.08 -9.11
C GLY A 69 18.50 1.63 -10.08
N ASP A 70 17.43 0.88 -10.38
CA ASP A 70 16.25 1.32 -11.13
C ASP A 70 15.00 1.35 -10.23
N GLY A 71 13.94 2.05 -10.67
CA GLY A 71 12.65 2.05 -9.99
C GLY A 71 12.29 3.32 -9.24
N VAL A 72 12.97 4.44 -9.52
CA VAL A 72 12.63 5.77 -8.96
C VAL A 72 11.20 6.17 -9.33
N GLU A 73 10.78 5.87 -10.56
CA GLU A 73 9.41 6.10 -11.03
C GLU A 73 8.37 5.26 -10.26
N VAL A 74 8.72 4.03 -9.87
CA VAL A 74 7.86 3.16 -9.05
C VAL A 74 7.75 3.73 -7.63
N GLU A 75 8.86 4.17 -7.05
CA GLU A 75 8.91 4.82 -5.73
C GLU A 75 8.08 6.11 -5.71
N HIS A 76 8.29 7.00 -6.68
CA HIS A 76 7.49 8.21 -6.81
C HIS A 76 5.98 7.92 -7.00
N LEU A 77 5.64 6.95 -7.84
CA LEU A 77 4.24 6.57 -8.07
C LEU A 77 3.60 6.05 -6.79
N ILE A 78 4.26 5.14 -6.07
CA ILE A 78 3.68 4.55 -4.86
C ILE A 78 3.59 5.57 -3.73
N SER A 79 4.62 6.40 -3.53
CA SER A 79 4.64 7.49 -2.55
C SER A 79 3.49 8.48 -2.80
N HIS A 80 3.25 8.86 -4.06
CA HIS A 80 2.11 9.69 -4.44
C HIS A 80 0.77 8.98 -4.14
N CYS A 81 0.61 7.73 -4.57
CA CYS A 81 -0.64 6.99 -4.39
C CYS A 81 -1.00 6.79 -2.91
N VAL A 82 -0.02 6.46 -2.07
CA VAL A 82 -0.18 6.33 -0.61
C VAL A 82 -0.61 7.66 0.00
N SER A 83 0.09 8.75 -0.33
CA SER A 83 -0.23 10.09 0.17
C SER A 83 -1.66 10.50 -0.19
N ALA A 84 -2.07 10.26 -1.44
CA ALA A 84 -3.42 10.54 -1.91
C ALA A 84 -4.49 9.69 -1.19
N ALA A 85 -4.24 8.39 -1.00
CA ALA A 85 -5.18 7.49 -0.34
C ALA A 85 -5.37 7.85 1.15
N LEU A 86 -4.28 8.17 1.85
CA LEU A 86 -4.34 8.60 3.25
C LEU A 86 -5.04 9.95 3.39
N SER A 87 -4.71 10.93 2.54
CA SER A 87 -5.38 12.24 2.54
C SER A 87 -6.88 12.11 2.26
N GLY A 88 -7.27 11.22 1.35
CA GLY A 88 -8.67 10.91 1.09
C GLY A 88 -9.38 10.26 2.28
N ALA A 89 -8.68 9.41 3.04
CA ALA A 89 -9.20 8.76 4.24
C ALA A 89 -9.35 9.72 5.44
N THR A 90 -8.55 10.78 5.50
CA THR A 90 -8.58 11.78 6.59
C THR A 90 -9.40 13.02 6.26
N GLN A 91 -10.09 13.08 5.11
CA GLN A 91 -11.02 14.17 4.84
C GLN A 91 -12.07 14.25 5.95
N LEU A 92 -12.02 15.32 6.73
CA LEU A 92 -12.96 15.60 7.82
C LEU A 92 -14.38 15.64 7.25
N ARG A 93 -15.15 14.59 7.52
CA ARG A 93 -16.59 14.55 7.28
C ARG A 93 -17.28 15.10 8.54
N GLY A 94 -17.16 16.41 8.79
CA GLY A 94 -17.78 17.07 9.94
C GLY A 94 -16.96 18.22 10.52
N THR A 95 -17.47 18.81 11.60
CA THR A 95 -16.82 19.92 12.32
C THR A 95 -15.61 19.42 13.09
N ALA A 96 -14.47 20.10 12.98
CA ALA A 96 -13.28 19.76 13.75
C ALA A 96 -13.56 19.87 15.25
N ILE A 97 -13.14 18.86 16.04
CA ILE A 97 -13.24 18.88 17.50
C ILE A 97 -12.43 20.07 18.07
N ASN A 98 -11.29 20.37 17.44
CA ASN A 98 -10.46 21.52 17.74
C ASN A 98 -10.33 22.41 16.50
N THR A 99 -10.74 23.66 16.62
CA THR A 99 -10.68 24.66 15.54
C THR A 99 -9.31 25.29 15.39
N ARG A 100 -8.40 25.10 16.35
CA ARG A 100 -7.01 25.56 16.24
C ARG A 100 -6.20 24.53 15.44
N PRO A 101 -5.65 24.89 14.27
CA PRO A 101 -4.87 23.96 13.47
C PRO A 101 -3.56 23.59 14.17
N VAL A 102 -3.14 22.34 14.00
CA VAL A 102 -1.82 21.84 14.42
C VAL A 102 -0.99 21.64 13.16
N LEU A 103 0.19 22.26 13.10
CA LEU A 103 1.14 22.07 12.01
C LEU A 103 2.01 20.84 12.31
N LEU A 104 2.05 19.90 11.37
CA LEU A 104 2.97 18.77 11.37
C LEU A 104 4.04 19.01 10.29
N ALA A 105 5.32 18.83 10.65
CA ALA A 105 6.47 18.97 9.75
C ALA A 105 7.53 17.92 10.11
N CYS A 106 8.38 17.56 9.16
CA CYS A 106 9.48 16.59 9.33
C CYS A 106 10.79 17.14 8.78
#